data_AF-A0A9W8JPX4-F1
#
_entry.id   AF-A0A9W8JPX4-F1
#
_cell.length_a   1.000
_cell.length_b   1.000
_cell.length_c   1.000
_cell.angle_alpha   90.00
_cell.angle_beta   90.00
_cell.angle_gamma   90.00
#
_symmetry.space_group_name_H-M   'P 1'
#
loop_
_entity.id
_entity.type
_entity.pdbx_description
1 polymer ?
#
loop_
_entity_poly.entity_id
_entity_poly.type
_entity_poly.pdbx_seq_one_letter_code
_entity_poly.pdbx_strand_id
1 'polypeptide(L)'
;MAQGRSNDEDPLTLAMAPPADETLEQRLVREAAEAEAKRISDEIDEQIRKEREQLRRQRKPVKLLLLGESSFVPLEMHEVEIWL
;
A
#
# COMPACT_ATOMS: atom_id res chain seq x y z
N MET A 1 -6.80 27.75 12.27
CA MET A 1 -5.50 28.43 12.22
C MET A 1 -4.43 27.40 12.55
N ALA A 2 -3.84 26.77 11.54
CA ALA A 2 -2.72 25.85 11.75
C ALA A 2 -1.45 26.69 11.92
N GLN A 3 -0.80 26.61 13.09
CA GLN A 3 0.46 27.30 13.34
C GLN A 3 1.51 26.78 12.34
N GLY A 4 1.95 27.65 11.44
CA GLY A 4 3.17 27.43 10.68
C GLY A 4 4.34 27.43 11.65
N ARG A 5 4.85 26.23 11.96
CA ARG A 5 6.23 26.12 12.42
C ARG A 5 7.10 26.59 11.26
N SER A 6 8.01 27.51 11.53
CA SER A 6 9.12 27.87 10.65
C SER A 6 9.71 26.59 10.07
N ASN A 7 9.68 26.42 8.74
CA ASN A 7 10.21 25.22 8.07
C ASN A 7 11.68 24.91 8.45
N ASP A 8 12.42 25.91 8.93
CA ASP A 8 13.82 25.80 9.38
C ASP A 8 14.01 25.03 10.70
N GLU A 9 12.96 24.79 11.49
CA GLU A 9 13.03 24.04 12.77
C GLU A 9 12.29 22.69 12.74
N ASP A 10 11.76 22.28 11.59
CA ASP A 10 11.13 20.96 11.46
C ASP A 10 12.23 19.87 11.40
N PRO A 11 12.20 18.87 12.30
CA PRO A 11 13.17 17.77 12.30
C PRO A 11 13.24 17.02 10.97
N LEU A 12 12.15 16.97 10.19
CA LEU A 12 12.14 16.35 8.88
C LEU A 12 12.89 17.20 7.85
N THR A 13 12.69 18.53 7.85
CA THR A 13 13.41 19.45 6.97
C THR A 13 14.91 19.41 7.23
N LEU A 14 15.32 19.37 8.50
CA LEU A 14 16.73 19.25 8.88
C LEU A 14 17.36 17.92 8.44
N ALA A 15 16.60 16.82 8.50
CA ALA A 15 17.08 15.50 8.06
C ALA A 15 17.17 15.38 6.53
N MET A 16 16.34 16.10 5.78
CA MET A 16 16.34 16.13 4.32
C MET A 16 17.22 17.22 3.72
N ALA A 17 17.84 18.07 4.55
CA ALA A 17 18.70 19.14 4.09
C ALA A 17 19.94 18.60 3.34
N PRO A 18 20.36 19.26 2.24
CA PRO A 18 21.60 18.91 1.56
C PRO A 18 22.80 18.92 2.51
N PRO A 19 23.79 18.03 2.32
CA PRO A 19 25.06 18.16 3.02
C PRO A 19 25.73 19.50 2.65
N ALA A 20 26.28 20.20 3.64
CA ALA A 20 26.84 21.55 3.48
C ALA A 20 28.07 21.61 2.53
N ASP A 21 28.77 20.48 2.36
CA ASP A 21 29.98 20.35 1.54
C ASP A 21 29.69 19.74 0.14
N GLU A 22 28.54 20.06 -0.45
CA GLU A 22 28.13 19.51 -1.76
C GLU A 22 28.88 20.18 -2.93
N THR A 23 29.46 19.36 -3.81
CA THR A 23 30.05 19.80 -5.08
C THR A 23 28.99 19.92 -6.19
N LEU A 24 29.26 20.70 -7.23
CA LEU A 24 28.33 20.90 -8.36
C LEU A 24 27.87 19.57 -9.00
N GLU A 25 28.78 18.59 -9.11
CA GLU A 25 28.45 17.27 -9.65
C GLU A 25 27.51 16.48 -8.74
N GLN A 26 27.74 16.51 -7.42
CA GLN A 26 26.87 15.85 -6.44
C GLN A 26 25.46 16.46 -6.44
N ARG A 27 25.37 17.78 -6.62
CA ARG A 27 24.08 18.47 -6.75
C ARG A 27 23.29 17.99 -7.97
N LEU A 28 23.95 17.83 -9.12
CA LEU A 28 23.32 17.35 -10.35
C LEU A 28 22.83 15.91 -10.20
N VAL A 29 23.61 15.05 -9.53
CA VAL A 29 23.19 13.67 -9.23
C VAL A 29 21.97 13.65 -8.32
N ARG A 30 21.93 14.49 -7.28
CA ARG A 30 20.77 14.62 -6.40
C ARG A 30 19.53 15.09 -7.16
N GLU A 31 19.66 16.15 -7.95
CA GLU A 31 18.55 16.69 -8.75
C GLU A 31 18.00 15.66 -9.75
N ALA A 32 18.88 14.89 -10.39
CA ALA A 32 18.48 13.79 -11.26
C ALA A 32 17.75 12.67 -10.49
N ALA A 33 18.23 12.32 -9.29
CA ALA A 33 17.60 11.32 -8.44
C ALA A 33 16.22 11.79 -7.93
N GLU A 34 16.09 13.06 -7.54
CA GLU A 34 14.83 13.67 -7.13
C GLU A 34 13.83 13.73 -8.30
N ALA A 35 14.29 14.08 -9.50
CA ALA A 35 13.47 14.09 -10.70
C ALA A 35 12.95 12.69 -11.05
N GLU A 36 13.80 11.66 -10.95
CA GLU A 36 13.40 10.28 -11.19
C GLU A 36 12.44 9.78 -10.10
N ALA A 37 12.72 10.08 -8.82
CA ALA A 37 11.82 9.74 -7.72
C ALA A 37 10.44 10.37 -7.91
N LYS A 38 10.39 11.65 -8.35
CA LYS A 38 9.14 12.34 -8.67
C LYS A 38 8.42 11.67 -9.84
N ARG A 39 9.14 11.32 -10.92
CA ARG A 39 8.57 10.63 -12.09
C ARG A 39 7.92 9.31 -11.68
N ILE A 40 8.61 8.51 -10.86
CA ILE A 40 8.10 7.23 -10.35
C ILE A 40 6.87 7.46 -9.46
N SER A 41 6.91 8.46 -8.56
CA SER A 41 5.77 8.78 -7.70
C SER A 41 4.53 9.17 -8.51
N ASP A 42 4.70 10.05 -9.50
CA ASP A 42 3.60 10.51 -10.36
C ASP A 42 3.00 9.33 -11.15
N GLU A 43 3.83 8.39 -11.61
CA GLU A 43 3.39 7.16 -12.28
C GLU A 43 2.58 6.23 -11.35
N ILE A 44 3.06 6.03 -10.11
CA ILE A 44 2.36 5.24 -9.09
C ILE A 44 1.01 5.87 -8.76
N ASP A 45 0.95 7.18 -8.57
CA ASP A 45 -0.29 7.89 -8.27
C ASP A 45 -1.31 7.77 -9.41
N GLU A 46 -0.85 7.83 -10.66
CA GLU A 46 -1.71 7.61 -11.81
C GLU A 46 -2.26 6.18 -11.86
N GLN A 47 -1.41 5.18 -11.60
CA GLN A 47 -1.82 3.77 -11.54
C GLN A 47 -2.84 3.54 -10.42
N ILE A 48 -2.58 4.02 -9.20
CA ILE A 48 -3.50 3.92 -8.07
C ILE A 48 -4.83 4.60 -8.39
N ARG A 49 -4.81 5.75 -9.06
CA ARG A 49 -6.03 6.45 -9.46
C ARG A 49 -6.84 5.61 -10.45
N LYS A 50 -6.20 5.06 -11.49
CA LYS A 50 -6.83 4.17 -12.47
C LYS A 50 -7.44 2.94 -11.80
N GLU A 51 -6.69 2.28 -10.90
CA GLU A 51 -7.18 1.12 -10.15
C GLU A 51 -8.38 1.47 -9.27
N ARG A 52 -8.34 2.60 -8.56
CA ARG A 52 -9.47 3.08 -7.76
C ARG A 52 -10.71 3.33 -8.60
N GLU A 53 -10.54 3.95 -9.78
CA GLU A 53 -11.64 4.18 -10.72
C GLU A 53 -12.21 2.86 -11.24
N GLN A 54 -11.37 1.89 -11.60
CA GLN A 54 -11.78 0.55 -12.02
C GLN A 54 -12.52 -0.20 -10.91
N LEU A 55 -12.00 -0.18 -9.68
CA LEU A 55 -12.60 -0.84 -8.52
C LEU A 55 -13.98 -0.23 -8.17
N ARG A 56 -14.14 1.09 -8.34
CA ARG A 56 -15.43 1.77 -8.16
C ARG A 56 -16.46 1.36 -9.21
N ARG A 57 -16.03 1.09 -10.45
CA ARG A 57 -16.91 0.63 -11.54
C ARG A 57 -17.31 -0.84 -11.39
N GLN A 58 -16.47 -1.67 -10.78
CA GLN A 58 -16.75 -3.08 -10.56
C GLN A 58 -17.70 -3.30 -9.37
N ARG A 59 -18.49 -4.39 -9.40
CA ARG A 59 -19.31 -4.79 -8.24
C ARG A 59 -18.36 -5.17 -7.10
N LYS A 60 -18.55 -4.57 -5.92
CA LYS A 60 -17.71 -4.83 -4.75
C LYS A 60 -17.75 -6.34 -4.42
N PRO A 61 -16.60 -7.02 -4.38
CA PRO A 61 -16.57 -8.44 -4.03
C PRO A 61 -17.04 -8.61 -2.58
N VAL A 62 -17.92 -9.59 -2.36
CA VAL A 62 -18.32 -10.00 -1.02
C VAL A 62 -17.19 -10.83 -0.44
N LYS A 63 -16.51 -10.31 0.60
CA LYS A 63 -15.47 -11.05 1.32
C LYS A 63 -16.13 -11.94 2.37
N LEU A 64 -16.19 -13.25 2.09
CA LEU A 64 -16.65 -14.26 3.06
C LEU A 64 -15.42 -14.87 3.74
N LEU A 65 -15.37 -14.79 5.08
CA LEU A 65 -14.42 -15.54 5.89
C LEU A 65 -15.15 -16.76 6.44
N LEU A 66 -14.84 -17.93 5.90
CA LEU A 66 -15.32 -19.19 6.45
C LEU A 66 -14.38 -19.61 7.58
N LEU A 67 -14.91 -19.63 8.79
CA LEU A 67 -14.22 -20.18 9.96
C LEU A 67 -14.83 -21.56 10.24
N GLY A 68 -13.99 -22.59 10.29
CA GLY A 68 -14.36 -23.92 10.73
C GLY A 68 -13.19 -24.55 11.46
N GLU A 69 -13.43 -25.06 12.67
CA GLU A 69 -12.54 -26.04 13.29
C GLU A 69 -12.47 -27.24 12.34
N SER A 70 -11.27 -27.77 12.08
CA SER A 70 -11.07 -28.97 11.26
C SER A 70 -11.58 -30.21 11.99
N SER A 71 -12.88 -30.31 12.26
CA SER A 71 -13.49 -31.60 12.52
C SER A 71 -13.75 -32.25 11.17
N PHE A 72 -12.80 -33.09 10.78
CA PHE A 72 -13.08 -34.20 9.88
C PHE A 72 -14.29 -34.94 10.47
N VAL A 73 -15.48 -34.79 9.88
CA VAL A 73 -16.65 -35.59 10.22
C VAL A 73 -16.57 -36.82 9.33
N PRO A 74 -16.08 -37.98 9.83
CA PRO A 74 -16.18 -39.21 9.07
C PRO A 74 -17.65 -39.51 8.85
N LEU A 75 -18.01 -39.66 7.58
CA LEU A 75 -19.29 -40.21 7.16
C LEU A 75 -19.31 -41.69 7.57
N GLU A 76 -19.68 -41.98 8.83
CA GLU A 76 -20.19 -43.31 9.18
C GLU A 76 -21.60 -43.43 8.58
N MET A 77 -21.61 -43.78 7.30
CA MET A 77 -22.74 -44.40 6.63
C MET A 77 -22.87 -45.82 7.19
N HIS A 78 -23.36 -45.94 8.43
CA HIS A 78 -23.87 -47.23 8.90
C HIS A 78 -25.20 -47.47 8.22
N GLU A 79 -25.27 -48.65 7.60
CA GLU A 79 -26.30 -49.07 6.68
C GLU A 79 -27.71 -48.85 7.23
N VAL A 80 -28.58 -48.49 6.29
CA VAL A 80 -30.02 -48.51 6.43
C VAL A 80 -30.43 -49.98 6.62
N GLU A 81 -30.38 -50.47 7.86
CA GLU A 81 -31.11 -51.69 8.19
C GLU A 81 -32.59 -51.33 8.27
N ILE A 82 -33.24 -51.53 7.14
CA ILE A 82 -34.67 -51.74 7.01
C ILE A 82 -35.03 -52.95 7.86
N TRP A 83 -35.69 -52.74 8.99
CA TRP A 83 -36.48 -53.77 9.64
C TRP A 83 -37.90 -53.27 9.85
N LEU A 84 -38.85 -54.14 9.50
CA LEU A 84 -40.30 -54.01 9.56
C LEU A 84 -40.84 -53.45 10.89
#